data_AF-A0A661QDT8-F1
#
_entry.id   AF-A0A661QDT8-F1
#
_cell.length_a   1.000
_cell.length_b   1.000
_cell.length_c   1.000
_cell.angle_alpha   90.00
_cell.angle_beta   90.00
_cell.angle_gamma   90.00
#
_symmetry.space_group_name_H-M   'P 1'
#
loop_
_entity.id
_entity.type
_entity.pdbx_description
1 polymer ?
#
loop_
_entity_poly.entity_id
_entity_poly.type
_entity_poly.pdbx_seq_one_letter_code
_entity_poly.pdbx_strand_id
1 'polypeptide(L)' 'MTFSLAEFLASHRRRIIDEWVDRLHSEVSTRYSERPKQELVETVTEAYEANCAFLLADDLTPINEFIRKITK' A
#
# COMPACT_ATOMS: atom_id res chain seq x y z
N MET A 1 -23.13 -16.33 2.30
CA MET A 1 -22.42 -15.37 1.43
C MET A 1 -21.01 -15.86 1.26
N THR A 2 -20.50 -15.91 0.03
CA THR A 2 -19.12 -16.27 -0.27
C THR A 2 -18.25 -15.02 -0.15
N PHE A 3 -17.07 -15.13 0.44
CA PHE A 3 -16.13 -14.01 0.55
C PHE A 3 -15.61 -13.60 -0.83
N SER A 4 -15.63 -12.29 -1.11
CA SER A 4 -14.99 -11.69 -2.27
C SER A 4 -13.80 -10.83 -1.83
N LEU A 5 -12.59 -11.22 -2.24
CA LEU A 5 -11.39 -10.46 -1.92
C LEU A 5 -11.43 -9.06 -2.54
N ALA A 6 -11.93 -8.94 -3.76
CA ALA A 6 -12.06 -7.67 -4.46
C ALA A 6 -12.98 -6.70 -3.69
N GLU A 7 -14.14 -7.17 -3.24
CA GLU A 7 -15.06 -6.34 -2.45
C GLU A 7 -14.49 -5.98 -1.09
N PHE A 8 -13.78 -6.92 -0.44
CA PHE A 8 -13.11 -6.66 0.83
C PHE A 8 -12.08 -5.55 0.70
N LEU A 9 -11.17 -5.66 -0.27
CA LEU A 9 -10.13 -4.67 -0.55
C LEU A 9 -10.75 -3.33 -0.93
N ALA A 10 -11.74 -3.29 -1.83
CA ALA A 10 -12.42 -2.05 -2.18
C ALA A 10 -13.06 -1.36 -0.96
N SER A 11 -13.78 -2.12 -0.13
CA SER A 11 -14.52 -1.59 1.02
C SER A 11 -13.61 -1.12 2.16
N HIS A 12 -12.41 -1.71 2.29
CA HIS A 12 -11.47 -1.41 3.36
C HIS A 12 -10.26 -0.58 2.90
N ARG A 13 -10.18 -0.21 1.61
CA ARG A 13 -9.04 0.50 1.00
C ARG A 13 -8.51 1.64 1.88
N ARG A 14 -9.40 2.57 2.26
CA ARG A 14 -9.01 3.74 3.06
C ARG A 14 -8.44 3.32 4.42
N ARG A 15 -9.12 2.43 5.13
CA ARG A 15 -8.68 1.94 6.45
C ARG A 15 -7.32 1.23 6.37
N ILE A 16 -7.12 0.39 5.36
CA ILE A 16 -5.86 -0.33 5.15
C ILE A 16 -4.72 0.66 4.90
N ILE A 17 -4.93 1.66 4.03
CA ILE A 17 -3.93 2.69 3.73
C ILE A 17 -3.61 3.52 4.98
N ASP A 18 -4.63 4.01 5.69
CA ASP A 18 -4.45 4.86 6.87
C ASP A 18 -3.67 4.10 7.96
N GLU A 19 -4.05 2.84 8.24
CA GLU A 19 -3.35 2.00 9.23
C GLU A 19 -1.91 1.68 8.81
N TRP A 20 -1.69 1.40 7.51
CA TRP A 20 -0.35 1.15 7.00
C TRP A 20 0.55 2.40 7.12
N VAL A 21 0.04 3.59 6.80
CA VAL A 21 0.76 4.86 6.97
C VAL A 21 1.12 5.09 8.44
N ASP A 22 0.16 4.92 9.34
CA ASP A 22 0.38 5.13 10.76
C ASP A 22 1.45 4.18 11.33
N ARG A 23 1.42 2.91 10.91
CA ARG A 23 2.44 1.92 11.31
C ARG A 23 3.81 2.22 10.72
N LEU A 24 3.90 2.64 9.46
CA LEU A 24 5.17 3.09 8.88
C LEU A 24 5.75 4.26 9.67
N HIS A 25 4.92 5.24 10.01
CA HIS A 25 5.34 6.46 10.69
C HIS A 25 5.70 6.24 12.18
N SER A 26 5.18 5.21 12.83
CA SER A 26 5.35 5.02 14.28
C SER A 26 6.13 3.77 14.69
N GLU A 27 6.14 2.70 13.90
CA GLU A 27 6.59 1.37 14.33
C GLU A 27 7.82 0.84 13.57
N VAL A 28 8.16 1.40 12.40
CA VAL A 28 9.15 0.76 11.50
C VAL A 28 10.57 1.29 11.67
N SER A 29 10.80 2.59 11.52
CA SER A 29 12.13 3.18 11.73
C SER A 29 12.06 4.70 11.85
N THR A 30 13.10 5.31 12.44
CA THR A 30 13.26 6.77 12.53
C THR A 30 13.16 7.44 11.16
N ARG A 31 13.71 6.80 10.11
CA ARG A 31 13.66 7.31 8.74
C ARG A 31 12.23 7.46 8.21
N TYR A 32 11.32 6.57 8.61
CA TYR A 32 9.91 6.68 8.23
C TYR A 32 9.13 7.64 9.14
N SER A 33 9.48 7.72 10.43
CA SER A 33 8.84 8.66 11.36
C SER A 33 9.16 10.13 11.08
N GLU A 34 10.28 10.41 10.40
CA GLU A 34 10.69 11.77 10.01
C GLU A 34 10.04 12.22 8.69
N ARG A 35 9.45 11.30 7.92
CA ARG A 35 8.81 11.65 6.65
C ARG A 35 7.43 12.28 6.89
N PRO A 36 7.03 13.28 6.09
CA PRO A 36 5.67 13.79 6.12
C PRO A 36 4.65 12.66 5.90
N LYS A 37 3.63 12.57 6.76
CA LYS A 37 2.56 11.57 6.60
C LYS A 37 1.93 11.58 5.21
N GLN A 38 1.78 12.75 4.60
CA GLN A 38 1.23 12.87 3.24
C GLN A 38 2.08 12.14 2.19
N GLU A 39 3.41 12.22 2.28
CA GLU A 39 4.32 11.50 1.39
C GLU A 39 4.18 9.96 1.57
N LEU A 40 4.00 9.53 2.83
CA LEU A 40 3.74 8.14 3.13
C LEU A 40 2.39 7.68 2.57
N VAL A 41 1.34 8.51 2.64
CA VAL A 41 0.03 8.19 2.05
C VAL A 41 0.15 7.93 0.56
N GLU A 42 0.86 8.78 -0.18
CA GLU A 42 1.06 8.60 -1.63
C GLU A 42 1.79 7.29 -1.93
N THR A 43 2.90 7.03 -1.23
CA THR A 43 3.72 5.83 -1.42
C THR A 43 2.94 4.56 -1.05
N VAL A 44 2.23 4.56 0.08
CA VAL A 44 1.41 3.44 0.55
C VAL A 44 0.24 3.19 -0.38
N THR A 45 -0.38 4.24 -0.91
CA THR A 45 -1.49 4.11 -1.86
C THR A 45 -1.05 3.40 -3.12
N GLU A 46 0.08 3.79 -3.70
CA GLU A 46 0.65 3.14 -4.88
C GLU A 46 1.02 1.68 -4.60
N ALA A 47 1.64 1.40 -3.46
CA ALA A 47 1.96 0.04 -3.03
C ALA A 47 0.70 -0.82 -2.83
N TYR A 48 -0.35 -0.24 -2.24
CA TYR A 48 -1.64 -0.90 -2.05
C TYR A 48 -2.29 -1.26 -3.39
N GLU A 49 -2.33 -0.33 -4.34
CA GLU A 49 -2.89 -0.57 -5.68
C GLU A 49 -2.10 -1.64 -6.44
N ALA A 50 -0.78 -1.61 -6.34
CA ALA A 50 0.07 -2.63 -6.93
C ALA A 50 -0.17 -4.03 -6.33
N ASN A 51 -0.35 -4.12 -5.01
CA ASN A 51 -0.74 -5.36 -4.36
C ASN A 51 -2.14 -5.83 -4.82
N CYS A 52 -3.09 -4.93 -5.00
CA CYS A 52 -4.41 -5.28 -5.53
C CYS A 52 -4.33 -5.83 -6.95
N ALA A 53 -3.51 -5.23 -7.83
CA ALA A 53 -3.31 -5.72 -9.19
C ALA A 53 -2.78 -7.16 -9.21
N PHE A 54 -1.79 -7.45 -8.36
CA PHE A 54 -1.26 -8.81 -8.22
C PHE A 54 -2.31 -9.77 -7.65
N LEU A 55 -2.94 -9.44 -6.52
CA LEU A 55 -3.86 -10.35 -5.82
C LEU A 55 -5.17 -10.61 -6.58
N LEU A 56 -5.62 -9.66 -7.41
CA LEU A 56 -6.90 -9.76 -8.11
C LEU A 56 -6.77 -10.17 -9.57
N ALA A 57 -5.62 -9.92 -10.21
CA ALA A 57 -5.43 -10.13 -11.64
C ALA A 57 -4.11 -10.85 -12.00
N ASP A 58 -3.30 -11.27 -11.02
CA ASP A 58 -1.96 -11.85 -11.22
C ASP A 58 -1.01 -10.93 -12.01
N ASP A 59 -1.28 -9.62 -11.99
CA ASP A 59 -0.47 -8.62 -12.67
C ASP A 59 0.63 -8.10 -11.74
N LEU A 60 1.85 -8.59 -11.97
CA LEU A 60 3.06 -8.19 -11.25
C LEU A 60 3.68 -6.89 -11.80
N THR A 61 3.17 -6.33 -12.90
CA THR A 61 3.74 -5.14 -13.53
C THR A 61 3.80 -3.95 -12.56
N PRO A 62 2.70 -3.57 -11.86
CA PRO A 62 2.71 -2.38 -11.00
C PRO A 62 3.65 -2.53 -9.80
N ILE A 63 3.72 -3.71 -9.19
CA ILE A 63 4.59 -3.91 -8.02
C ILE A 63 6.07 -3.90 -8.42
N ASN A 64 6.41 -4.43 -9.60
CA ASN A 64 7.76 -4.35 -10.12
C ASN A 64 8.18 -2.91 -10.43
N GLU A 65 7.28 -2.10 -11.00
CA GLU A 65 7.52 -0.67 -11.23
C GLU A 65 7.69 0.10 -9.91
N PHE A 66 6.83 -0.17 -8.93
CA PHE A 66 6.91 0.42 -7.61
C PHE A 66 8.24 0.08 -6.91
N ILE A 67 8.68 -1.19 -6.95
CA ILE A 67 9.97 -1.60 -6.39
C ILE A 67 11.11 -0.82 -7.07
N ARG A 68 11.13 -0.74 -8.41
CA ARG A 68 12.14 0.02 -9.15
C ARG A 68 12.16 1.50 -8.78
N LYS A 69 11.01 2.09 -8.44
CA LYS A 69 10.90 3.49 -8.00
C LYS A 69 11.56 3.70 -6.64
N ILE A 70 11.33 2.81 -5.68
CA ILE A 70 11.80 2.98 -4.29
C ILE A 70 13.22 2.47 -4.03
N THR A 71 13.79 1.66 -4.93
CA THR A 71 15.17 1.14 -4.83
C THR A 71 16.19 1.94 -5.66
N LYS A 72 15.76 3.00 -6.34
CA LYS A 72 16.68 3.96 -6.99
C LYS A 72 17.22 4.96 -5.98
#